data_AF-A0A962CVN8-F1
#
_entry.id   AF-A0A962CVN8-F1
#
_cell.length_a   1.000
_cell.length_b   1.000
_cell.length_c   1.000
_cell.angle_alpha   90.00
_cell.angle_beta   90.00
_cell.angle_gamma   90.00
#
_symmetry.space_group_name_H-M   'P 1'
#
loop_
_entity.id
_entity.type
_entity.pdbx_description
1 polymer ?
#
loop_
_entity_poly.entity_id
_entity_poly.type
_entity_poly.pdbx_seq_one_letter_code
_entity_poly.pdbx_strand_id
1 'polypeptide(L)'
;MKQRRFSRWWGGLCAALCLLCLGVGLEAGTKGEIALEEEGGVSSPRKRGGKVVALLVGLNRYKDKRFRSLRYAEKDARDMKRYLESVGVKSRDIKLLVGKQATLVKVKSALGKWLRQRARRKDAVFVFVSTHGEKLEHGNFLVMYDSDAANLEYSGLSGSFLESTL
;
A
#
# COMPACT_ATOMS: atom_id res chain seq x y z
N MET A 1 28.63 54.08 0.20
CA MET A 1 29.45 54.32 -1.02
C MET A 1 29.89 52.99 -1.60
N LYS A 2 29.73 52.81 -2.93
CA LYS A 2 30.38 51.86 -3.86
C LYS A 2 30.19 50.34 -3.60
N GLN A 3 29.32 49.63 -4.33
CA GLN A 3 29.37 49.15 -5.73
C GLN A 3 30.14 47.80 -5.93
N ARG A 4 29.34 46.75 -6.20
CA ARG A 4 29.40 45.73 -7.29
C ARG A 4 30.67 44.91 -7.62
N ARG A 5 30.41 43.59 -7.82
CA ARG A 5 30.75 42.64 -8.95
C ARG A 5 31.08 41.26 -8.34
N PHE A 6 30.42 40.12 -8.60
CA PHE A 6 29.84 39.43 -9.76
C PHE A 6 30.85 38.73 -10.69
N SER A 7 30.95 37.39 -10.56
CA SER A 7 31.21 36.36 -11.60
C SER A 7 31.09 34.98 -10.92
N ARG A 8 30.10 34.09 -11.14
CA ARG A 8 29.64 33.37 -12.35
C ARG A 8 30.76 32.68 -13.13
N TRP A 9 31.06 31.44 -12.75
CA TRP A 9 31.41 30.32 -13.65
C TRP A 9 30.09 29.83 -14.29
N TRP A 10 29.85 29.87 -15.61
CA TRP A 10 30.32 28.97 -16.70
C TRP A 10 30.14 27.48 -16.32
N GLY A 11 29.41 26.60 -16.99
CA GLY A 11 28.60 26.52 -18.22
C GLY A 11 27.89 25.13 -18.13
N GLY A 12 26.92 24.72 -18.94
CA GLY A 12 26.42 25.23 -20.21
C GLY A 12 25.02 24.67 -20.48
N LEU A 13 24.30 25.41 -21.32
CA LEU A 13 23.08 25.00 -21.99
C LEU A 13 23.39 23.95 -23.07
N CYS A 14 22.48 23.00 -23.26
CA CYS A 14 22.24 22.40 -24.57
C CYS A 14 20.77 22.69 -24.94
N ALA A 15 20.56 23.85 -25.56
CA ALA A 15 19.35 24.15 -26.31
C ALA A 15 19.73 24.15 -27.79
N ALA A 16 19.21 23.18 -28.54
CA ALA A 16 19.23 23.22 -30.00
C ALA A 16 17.81 23.56 -30.47
N LEU A 17 17.65 24.84 -30.76
CA LEU A 17 16.55 25.44 -31.50
C LEU A 17 16.77 25.10 -32.99
N CYS A 18 15.77 24.55 -33.68
CA CYS A 18 15.75 24.56 -35.14
C CYS A 18 14.38 25.11 -35.58
N LEU A 19 14.40 26.38 -35.99
CA LEU A 19 13.24 27.17 -36.39
C LEU A 19 13.60 27.85 -37.72
N LEU A 20 13.09 27.30 -38.82
CA LEU A 20 13.07 27.81 -40.21
C LEU A 20 11.88 27.05 -40.85
N CYS A 21 10.99 27.58 -41.69
CA CYS A 21 10.67 28.91 -42.17
C CYS A 21 9.32 28.76 -42.88
N LEU A 22 8.46 29.78 -42.75
CA LEU A 22 7.53 30.31 -43.76
C LEU A 22 6.59 29.33 -44.51
N GLY A 23 5.30 29.44 -44.20
CA GLY A 23 4.24 28.89 -45.04
C GLY A 23 2.85 29.11 -44.45
N VAL A 24 2.38 30.36 -44.45
CA VAL A 24 0.96 30.67 -44.27
C VAL A 24 0.23 30.18 -45.52
N GLY A 25 -0.54 29.10 -45.37
CA GLY A 25 -1.50 28.60 -46.36
C GLY A 25 -2.84 28.44 -45.67
N LEU A 26 -3.72 29.42 -45.87
CA LEU A 26 -5.11 29.40 -45.46
C LEU A 26 -5.93 28.82 -46.62
N GLU A 27 -6.43 27.59 -46.51
CA GLU A 27 -7.51 27.10 -47.37
C GLU A 27 -8.55 26.35 -46.54
N ALA A 28 -9.79 26.83 -46.61
CA ALA A 28 -10.98 26.21 -46.07
C ALA A 28 -11.61 25.32 -47.15
N GLY A 29 -11.90 24.07 -46.84
CA GLY A 29 -12.57 23.15 -47.78
C GLY A 29 -12.69 21.70 -47.31
N THR A 30 -13.73 21.44 -46.53
CA THR A 30 -14.52 20.19 -46.35
C THR A 30 -13.96 18.79 -46.69
N LYS A 31 -14.17 17.90 -45.69
CA LYS A 31 -14.35 16.43 -45.70
C LYS A 31 -13.11 15.53 -45.82
N GLY A 32 -12.77 14.92 -44.69
CA GLY A 32 -11.95 13.69 -44.59
C GLY A 32 -11.35 13.55 -43.19
N GLU A 33 -11.54 12.39 -42.57
CA GLU A 33 -11.05 11.93 -41.24
C GLU A 33 -9.68 12.45 -40.81
N ILE A 34 -9.50 12.78 -39.52
CA ILE A 34 -8.99 11.88 -38.46
C ILE A 34 -9.32 12.49 -37.08
N ALA A 35 -10.09 11.78 -36.26
CA ALA A 35 -10.38 12.17 -34.89
C ALA A 35 -9.19 11.83 -34.00
N LEU A 36 -8.56 12.85 -33.39
CA LEU A 36 -7.64 12.66 -32.28
C LEU A 36 -8.47 12.51 -31.01
N GLU A 37 -8.59 11.28 -30.52
CA GLU A 37 -9.12 11.00 -29.19
C GLU A 37 -8.12 11.53 -28.16
N GLU A 38 -8.50 12.57 -27.42
CA GLU A 38 -7.81 12.94 -26.20
C GLU A 38 -8.05 11.85 -25.16
N GLU A 39 -7.06 10.97 -25.01
CA GLU A 39 -6.97 9.98 -23.94
C GLU A 39 -7.03 10.68 -22.57
N GLY A 40 -8.25 10.72 -22.04
CA GLY A 40 -8.56 10.38 -20.66
C GLY A 40 -7.76 11.16 -19.61
N GLY A 41 -8.22 12.38 -19.33
CA GLY A 41 -7.85 13.08 -18.10
C GLY A 41 -7.90 12.15 -16.90
N VAL A 42 -6.85 12.22 -16.07
CA VAL A 42 -6.76 11.51 -14.79
C VAL A 42 -8.00 11.84 -13.98
N SER A 43 -9.01 10.98 -14.08
CA SER A 43 -10.26 11.17 -13.38
C SER A 43 -9.90 11.16 -11.90
N SER A 44 -10.13 12.30 -11.25
CA SER A 44 -10.16 12.40 -9.79
C SER A 44 -10.77 11.11 -9.23
N PRO A 45 -10.12 10.44 -8.25
CA PRO A 45 -10.61 9.16 -7.77
C PRO A 45 -12.07 9.37 -7.39
N ARG A 46 -12.99 8.79 -8.20
CA ARG A 46 -14.42 8.83 -7.90
C ARG A 46 -14.51 8.48 -6.43
N LYS A 47 -15.19 9.31 -5.63
CA LYS A 47 -15.51 8.97 -4.25
C LYS A 47 -16.19 7.61 -4.29
N ARG A 48 -15.44 6.53 -4.11
CA ARG A 48 -15.97 5.20 -3.90
C ARG A 48 -16.83 5.38 -2.65
N GLY A 49 -18.14 5.20 -2.79
CA GLY A 49 -19.10 5.54 -1.73
C GLY A 49 -18.97 4.71 -0.45
N GLY A 50 -17.97 3.84 -0.34
CA GLY A 50 -17.65 3.07 0.85
C GLY A 50 -16.38 3.55 1.55
N LYS A 51 -16.25 3.16 2.82
CA LYS A 51 -15.08 3.47 3.66
C LYS A 51 -14.01 2.37 3.52
N VAL A 52 -12.83 2.65 4.06
CA VAL A 52 -11.79 1.62 4.27
C VAL A 52 -11.95 1.05 5.68
N VAL A 53 -11.91 -0.27 5.82
CA VAL A 53 -11.78 -0.99 7.09
C VAL A 53 -10.47 -1.76 7.06
N ALA A 54 -9.60 -1.53 8.04
CA ALA A 54 -8.23 -2.05 8.01
C ALA A 54 -7.92 -2.99 9.18
N LEU A 55 -7.23 -4.09 8.90
CA LEU A 55 -6.56 -4.94 9.88
C LEU A 55 -5.05 -4.86 9.66
N LEU A 56 -4.32 -4.40 10.68
CA LEU A 56 -2.88 -4.21 10.65
C LEU A 56 -2.23 -5.10 11.70
N VAL A 57 -1.31 -5.95 11.28
CA VAL A 57 -0.64 -6.93 12.14
C VAL A 57 0.86 -6.76 11.99
N GLY A 58 1.58 -6.67 13.11
CA GLY A 58 3.03 -6.52 13.11
C GLY A 58 3.67 -7.13 14.35
N LEU A 59 4.68 -7.98 14.20
CA LEU A 59 5.30 -8.64 15.34
C LEU A 59 6.83 -8.76 15.21
N ASN A 60 7.52 -8.26 16.23
CA ASN A 60 8.98 -8.31 16.31
C ASN A 60 9.50 -9.54 17.06
N ARG A 61 8.71 -10.06 18.00
CA ARG A 61 9.12 -11.15 18.89
C ARG A 61 8.05 -12.21 18.94
N TYR A 62 8.50 -13.44 19.12
CA TYR A 62 7.68 -14.65 19.16
C TYR A 62 7.78 -15.30 20.55
N LYS A 63 6.74 -16.03 20.93
CA LYS A 63 6.72 -16.83 22.16
C LYS A 63 7.76 -17.93 22.08
N ASP A 64 7.75 -18.69 20.98
CA ASP A 64 8.80 -19.65 20.64
C ASP A 64 10.09 -18.92 20.22
N LYS A 65 11.20 -19.26 20.87
CA LYS A 65 12.51 -18.60 20.67
C LYS A 65 13.28 -19.11 19.46
N ARG A 66 12.82 -20.18 18.81
CA ARG A 66 13.38 -20.67 17.56
C ARG A 66 13.16 -19.68 16.41
N PHE A 67 12.08 -18.89 16.46
CA PHE A 67 11.88 -17.80 15.51
C PHE A 67 12.77 -16.60 15.88
N ARG A 68 13.64 -16.22 14.94
CA ARG A 68 14.50 -15.03 15.10
C ARG A 68 13.64 -13.77 15.24
N SER A 69 14.02 -12.87 16.15
CA SER A 69 13.30 -11.60 16.30
C SER A 69 13.49 -10.67 15.09
N LEU A 70 12.42 -9.97 14.71
CA LEU A 70 12.42 -8.89 13.73
C LEU A 70 12.60 -7.54 14.42
N ARG A 71 13.10 -6.54 13.68
CA ARG A 71 13.36 -5.19 14.22
C ARG A 71 12.23 -4.20 13.97
N TYR A 72 11.55 -4.31 12.83
CA TYR A 72 10.69 -3.23 12.32
C TYR A 72 9.23 -3.59 12.13
N ALA A 73 8.83 -4.87 12.18
CA ALA A 73 7.48 -5.31 11.88
C ALA A 73 6.38 -4.62 12.71
N GLU A 74 6.61 -4.43 14.02
CA GLU A 74 5.64 -3.66 14.83
C GLU A 74 5.65 -2.16 14.52
N LYS A 75 6.79 -1.60 14.09
CA LYS A 75 6.90 -0.21 13.67
C LYS A 75 6.14 -0.01 12.36
N ASP A 76 6.32 -0.90 11.38
CA ASP A 76 5.66 -0.86 10.08
C ASP A 76 4.14 -0.85 10.22
N ALA A 77 3.57 -1.71 11.08
CA ALA A 77 2.13 -1.73 11.33
C ALA A 77 1.61 -0.44 11.99
N ARG A 78 2.40 0.19 12.88
CA ARG A 78 2.06 1.48 13.50
C ARG A 78 2.19 2.64 12.52
N ASP A 79 3.20 2.63 11.65
CA ASP A 79 3.36 3.61 10.57
C ASP A 79 2.21 3.51 9.57
N MET A 80 1.83 2.30 9.16
CA MET A 80 0.69 2.08 8.28
C MET A 80 -0.61 2.60 8.91
N LYS A 81 -0.81 2.39 10.21
CA LYS A 81 -1.95 2.99 10.93
C LYS A 81 -1.96 4.51 10.82
N ARG A 82 -0.82 5.16 11.11
CA ARG A 82 -0.68 6.63 11.02
C ARG A 82 -0.96 7.13 9.61
N TYR A 83 -0.44 6.43 8.61
CA TYR A 83 -0.66 6.76 7.21
C TYR A 83 -2.16 6.68 6.85
N LEU A 84 -2.83 5.58 7.17
CA LEU A 84 -4.27 5.42 6.93
C LEU A 84 -5.09 6.51 7.62
N GLU A 85 -4.75 6.86 8.86
CA GLU A 85 -5.39 7.97 9.58
C GLU A 85 -5.16 9.32 8.88
N SER A 86 -3.94 9.56 8.36
CA SER A 86 -3.61 10.80 7.64
C SER A 86 -4.37 10.98 6.32
N VAL A 87 -4.76 9.88 5.66
CA VAL A 87 -5.57 9.90 4.43
C VAL A 87 -7.08 9.78 4.71
N GLY A 88 -7.50 9.93 5.97
CA GLY A 88 -8.91 10.05 6.36
C GLY A 88 -9.60 8.75 6.79
N VAL A 89 -8.88 7.64 6.96
CA VAL A 89 -9.46 6.42 7.56
C VAL A 89 -9.67 6.64 9.05
N LYS A 90 -10.89 6.43 9.54
CA LYS A 90 -11.22 6.66 10.95
C LYS A 90 -10.55 5.61 11.82
N SER A 91 -9.95 6.01 12.94
CA SER A 91 -9.27 5.10 13.87
C SER A 91 -10.13 3.91 14.31
N ARG A 92 -11.45 4.12 14.47
CA ARG A 92 -12.42 3.07 14.82
C ARG A 92 -12.57 1.98 13.75
N ASP A 93 -12.25 2.30 12.49
CA ASP A 93 -12.28 1.38 11.36
C ASP A 93 -10.91 0.72 11.12
N ILE A 94 -9.94 0.90 12.03
CA ILE A 94 -8.62 0.27 12.00
C ILE A 94 -8.43 -0.62 13.23
N LYS A 95 -8.13 -1.90 13.02
CA LYS A 95 -7.70 -2.84 14.05
C LYS A 95 -6.18 -3.01 13.96
N LEU A 96 -5.47 -2.66 15.02
CA LEU A 96 -4.02 -2.87 15.14
C LEU A 96 -3.74 -4.00 16.14
N LEU A 97 -2.99 -5.02 15.72
CA LEU A 97 -2.51 -6.11 16.57
C LEU A 97 -0.99 -6.17 16.48
N VAL A 98 -0.30 -5.80 17.57
CA VAL A 98 1.17 -5.77 17.61
C VAL A 98 1.78 -6.60 18.72
N GLY A 99 2.96 -7.16 18.44
CA GLY A 99 3.73 -7.95 19.41
C GLY A 99 2.90 -9.09 20.02
N LYS A 100 2.86 -9.16 21.36
CA LYS A 100 2.14 -10.23 22.10
C LYS A 100 0.63 -10.29 21.83
N GLN A 101 0.04 -9.24 21.25
CA GLN A 101 -1.38 -9.22 20.93
C GLN A 101 -1.71 -9.92 19.61
N ALA A 102 -0.73 -10.11 18.73
CA ALA A 102 -0.89 -10.75 17.43
C ALA A 102 -0.83 -12.29 17.55
N THR A 103 -1.70 -12.84 18.39
CA THR A 103 -1.88 -14.29 18.51
C THR A 103 -2.73 -14.84 17.38
N LEU A 104 -2.56 -16.12 17.04
CA LEU A 104 -3.31 -16.77 15.96
C LEU A 104 -4.81 -16.60 16.13
N VAL A 105 -5.33 -16.84 17.34
CA VAL A 105 -6.77 -16.72 17.64
C VAL A 105 -7.26 -15.28 17.45
N LYS A 106 -6.50 -14.28 17.89
CA LYS A 106 -6.89 -12.87 17.76
C LYS A 106 -6.87 -12.41 16.31
N VAL A 107 -5.89 -12.85 15.53
CA VAL A 107 -5.79 -12.53 14.10
C VAL A 107 -6.91 -13.23 13.31
N LYS A 108 -7.14 -14.53 13.53
CA LYS A 108 -8.28 -15.24 12.92
C LYS A 108 -9.62 -14.63 13.29
N SER A 109 -9.81 -14.24 14.56
CA SER A 109 -11.03 -13.54 15.00
C SER A 109 -11.18 -12.16 14.35
N ALA A 110 -10.08 -11.44 14.16
CA ALA A 110 -10.11 -10.16 13.47
C ALA A 110 -10.52 -10.31 12.00
N LEU A 111 -9.95 -11.30 11.30
CA LEU A 111 -10.28 -11.63 9.91
C LEU A 111 -11.73 -12.12 9.77
N GLY A 112 -12.08 -13.18 10.48
CA GLY A 112 -13.36 -13.87 10.31
C GLY A 112 -14.54 -13.25 11.08
N LYS A 113 -14.34 -12.36 12.05
CA LYS A 113 -15.46 -11.76 12.79
C LYS A 113 -15.43 -10.25 12.73
N TRP A 114 -14.33 -9.63 13.12
CA TRP A 114 -14.27 -8.18 13.23
C TRP A 114 -14.42 -7.49 11.87
N LEU A 115 -13.71 -7.96 10.82
CA LEU A 115 -13.84 -7.40 9.47
C LEU A 115 -15.26 -7.60 8.92
N ARG A 116 -15.79 -8.83 8.98
CA ARG A 116 -17.15 -9.14 8.49
C ARG A 116 -18.25 -8.32 9.16
N GLN A 117 -18.09 -7.97 10.43
CA GLN A 117 -19.06 -7.13 11.15
C GLN A 117 -18.96 -5.64 10.79
N ARG A 118 -17.83 -5.18 10.24
CA ARG A 118 -17.55 -3.75 10.03
C ARG A 118 -17.59 -3.31 8.57
N ALA A 119 -17.20 -4.18 7.66
CA ALA A 119 -17.17 -3.93 6.23
C ALA A 119 -18.52 -4.28 5.59
N ARG A 120 -19.00 -3.40 4.70
CA ARG A 120 -20.20 -3.60 3.87
C ARG A 120 -19.79 -3.82 2.41
N ARG A 121 -20.73 -4.25 1.55
CA ARG A 121 -20.48 -4.54 0.13
C ARG A 121 -19.75 -3.44 -0.68
N LYS A 122 -19.87 -2.16 -0.30
CA LYS A 122 -19.21 -1.04 -0.99
C LYS A 122 -17.89 -0.60 -0.34
N ASP A 123 -17.60 -1.12 0.85
CA ASP A 123 -16.39 -0.78 1.61
C ASP A 123 -15.18 -1.54 1.07
N ALA A 124 -14.00 -0.96 1.25
CA ALA A 124 -12.74 -1.64 0.96
C ALA A 124 -12.18 -2.25 2.25
N VAL A 125 -11.75 -3.51 2.19
CA VAL A 125 -11.01 -4.17 3.27
C VAL A 125 -9.52 -4.07 2.96
N PHE A 126 -8.73 -3.59 3.92
CA PHE A 126 -7.28 -3.49 3.81
C PHE A 126 -6.63 -4.36 4.88
N VAL A 127 -5.84 -5.35 4.49
CA VAL A 127 -5.11 -6.21 5.42
C VAL A 127 -3.62 -6.02 5.19
N PHE A 128 -2.90 -5.67 6.25
CA PHE A 128 -1.45 -5.54 6.27
C PHE A 128 -0.87 -6.44 7.34
N VAL A 129 0.10 -7.28 6.98
CA VAL A 129 0.78 -8.18 7.92
C VAL A 129 2.29 -8.07 7.71
N SER A 130 3.02 -7.76 8.77
CA SER A 130 4.49 -7.81 8.82
C SER A 130 4.93 -8.83 9.88
N THR A 131 5.50 -9.94 9.42
CA THR A 131 5.92 -11.09 10.25
C THR A 131 6.80 -12.04 9.41
N HIS A 132 7.34 -13.11 10.01
CA HIS A 132 7.92 -14.21 9.25
C HIS A 132 6.88 -14.98 8.46
N GLY A 133 7.21 -15.28 7.21
CA GLY A 133 6.50 -16.25 6.39
C GLY A 133 7.37 -17.48 6.23
N GLU A 134 6.79 -18.65 6.40
CA GLU A 134 7.44 -19.93 6.20
C GLU A 134 6.70 -20.73 5.13
N LYS A 135 7.46 -21.42 4.29
CA LYS A 135 6.92 -22.32 3.28
C LYS A 135 7.14 -23.75 3.73
N LEU A 136 6.04 -24.49 3.84
CA LEU A 136 6.03 -25.94 4.08
C LEU A 136 5.53 -26.66 2.84
N GLU A 137 5.61 -27.99 2.81
CA GLU A 137 5.11 -28.79 1.68
C GLU A 137 3.63 -28.52 1.38
N HIS A 138 2.81 -28.38 2.42
CA HIS A 138 1.36 -28.19 2.33
C HIS A 138 0.91 -26.73 2.21
N GLY A 139 1.84 -25.77 2.05
CA GLY A 139 1.50 -24.38 1.77
C GLY A 139 2.36 -23.34 2.50
N ASN A 140 1.91 -22.08 2.41
CA ASN A 140 2.58 -20.95 3.04
C ASN A 140 1.88 -20.56 4.34
N PHE A 141 2.67 -20.25 5.37
CA PHE A 141 2.19 -19.92 6.69
C PHE A 141 2.81 -18.61 7.16
N LEU A 142 1.97 -17.74 7.72
CA LEU A 142 2.44 -16.58 8.47
C LEU A 142 2.60 -16.98 9.94
N VAL A 143 3.78 -16.72 10.49
CA VAL A 143 4.09 -17.00 11.89
C VAL A 143 3.40 -15.94 12.76
N MET A 144 2.63 -16.36 13.75
CA MET A 144 1.96 -15.50 14.73
C MET A 144 2.73 -15.51 16.06
N TYR A 145 2.37 -14.65 17.01
CA TYR A 145 3.10 -14.53 18.28
C TYR A 145 3.24 -15.87 19.02
N ASP A 146 2.20 -16.69 19.00
CA ASP A 146 2.06 -17.97 19.71
C ASP A 146 2.22 -19.20 18.81
N SER A 147 2.72 -19.04 17.59
CA SER A 147 3.07 -20.17 16.73
C SER A 147 4.20 -21.01 17.34
N ASP A 148 4.16 -22.31 17.07
CA ASP A 148 5.15 -23.31 17.47
C ASP A 148 5.94 -23.75 16.23
N ALA A 149 7.26 -23.55 16.23
CA ALA A 149 8.10 -23.89 15.09
C ALA A 149 8.12 -25.40 14.77
N ALA A 150 7.85 -26.27 15.75
CA ALA A 150 7.74 -27.72 15.49
C ALA A 150 6.40 -28.11 14.87
N ASN A 151 5.35 -27.31 15.06
CA ASN A 151 3.99 -27.62 14.66
C ASN A 151 3.36 -26.43 13.92
N LEU A 152 4.12 -25.84 12.99
CA LEU A 152 3.73 -24.59 12.34
C LEU A 152 2.49 -24.76 11.46
N GLU A 153 2.28 -25.93 10.88
CA GLU A 153 1.09 -26.24 10.07
C GLU A 153 -0.23 -26.02 10.84
N TYR A 154 -0.24 -26.31 12.14
CA TYR A 154 -1.43 -26.15 13.00
C TYR A 154 -1.46 -24.83 13.77
N SER A 155 -0.29 -24.26 14.04
CA SER A 155 -0.13 -23.08 14.90
C SER A 155 0.19 -21.78 14.15
N GLY A 156 0.41 -21.86 12.84
CA GLY A 156 0.56 -20.73 11.92
C GLY A 156 -0.77 -20.28 11.32
N LEU A 157 -0.76 -19.09 10.71
CA LEU A 157 -1.87 -18.61 9.89
C LEU A 157 -1.64 -19.06 8.44
N SER A 158 -2.41 -20.04 7.97
CA SER A 158 -2.25 -20.58 6.62
C SER A 158 -2.72 -19.59 5.55
N GLY A 159 -2.06 -19.62 4.39
CA GLY A 159 -2.49 -18.89 3.20
C GLY A 159 -3.90 -19.29 2.77
N SER A 160 -4.22 -20.58 2.82
CA SER A 160 -5.56 -21.10 2.52
C SER A 160 -6.67 -20.51 3.41
N PHE A 161 -6.37 -20.21 4.67
CA PHE A 161 -7.32 -19.53 5.55
C PHE A 161 -7.55 -18.07 5.11
N LEU A 162 -6.51 -17.38 4.66
CA LEU A 162 -6.64 -16.00 4.15
C LEU A 162 -7.49 -15.96 2.88
N GLU A 163 -7.21 -16.85 1.93
CA GLU A 163 -7.91 -16.97 0.65
C GLU A 163 -9.38 -17.32 0.80
N SER A 164 -9.73 -18.15 1.78
CA SER A 164 -11.13 -18.55 2.02
C SER A 164 -11.92 -17.55 2.88
N THR A 165 -11.24 -16.62 3.56
CA THR A 165 -11.90 -15.68 4.50
C THR A 165 -12.17 -14.31 3.90
N LEU A 166 -11.31 -13.84 3.00
CA LEU A 166 -11.37 -12.51 2.37
C LEU A 166 -12.04 -12.57 1.00
#